data_AF-A0A7S4NF13-F1
#
_entry.id   AF-A0A7S4NF13-F1
#
_cell.length_a   1.000
_cell.length_b   1.000
_cell.length_c   1.000
_cell.angle_alpha   90.00
_cell.angle_beta   90.00
_cell.angle_gamma   90.00
#
_symmetry.space_group_name_H-M   'P 1'
#
loop_
_entity.id
_entity.type
_entity.pdbx_description
1 polymer ?
#
loop_
_entity_poly.entity_id
_entity_poly.type
_entity_poly.pdbx_seq_one_letter_code
_entity_poly.pdbx_strand_id
1 'polypeptide(L)'
;EEEEEEEEKFNKGLVWETEKFRKTIKKFDGHLWMTDQFPLTVQQLIELVSIYSPTSQQWKKLEEYLTLDLPEGFPVKVQIPVWYGVTANVEFKHFKHQTAPVELFAIPEDYTVTHEAYTGQETREMFKSAKNNEK
;
A
#
# COMPACT_ATOMS: atom_id res chain seq x y z
N GLU A 1 3.59 18.07 18.91
CA GLU A 1 4.24 18.00 17.59
C GLU A 1 3.41 18.88 16.66
N GLU A 2 4.06 19.89 16.10
CA GLU A 2 3.43 21.03 15.44
C GLU A 2 2.81 20.63 14.09
N GLU A 3 1.52 20.90 13.93
CA GLU A 3 0.79 20.77 12.66
C GLU A 3 1.16 21.96 11.77
N GLU A 4 2.03 21.75 10.78
CA GLU A 4 2.26 22.74 9.72
C GLU A 4 1.12 22.64 8.68
N GLU A 5 0.24 23.64 8.68
CA GLU A 5 -0.76 23.87 7.63
C GLU A 5 -0.09 24.59 6.45
N GLU A 6 0.32 23.85 5.42
CA GLU A 6 0.68 24.46 4.12
C GLU A 6 -0.57 24.61 3.24
N GLU A 7 -0.99 25.85 3.01
CA GLU A 7 -2.03 26.22 2.04
C GLU A 7 -1.47 26.26 0.61
N GLU A 8 -1.46 25.13 -0.10
CA GLU A 8 -1.22 25.15 -1.55
C GLU A 8 -2.49 25.58 -2.32
N LYS A 9 -2.40 26.71 -3.03
CA LYS A 9 -3.49 27.24 -3.87
C LYS A 9 -3.63 26.46 -5.17
N PHE A 10 -4.35 25.34 -5.13
CA PHE A 10 -4.68 24.54 -6.31
C PHE A 10 -5.89 25.11 -7.08
N ASN A 11 -5.72 26.25 -7.75
CA ASN A 11 -6.79 26.93 -8.50
C ASN A 11 -6.96 26.40 -9.94
N LYS A 12 -7.28 25.12 -10.12
CA LYS A 12 -7.80 24.59 -11.38
C LYS A 12 -8.93 23.59 -11.13
N GLY A 13 -10.12 24.08 -10.78
CA GLY A 13 -11.34 23.25 -10.83
C GLY A 13 -12.45 23.49 -9.80
N LEU A 14 -12.33 24.47 -8.90
CA LEU A 14 -13.41 24.76 -7.93
C LEU A 14 -14.44 25.70 -8.55
N VAL A 15 -15.73 25.33 -8.49
CA VAL A 15 -16.83 26.03 -9.17
C VAL A 15 -17.30 27.26 -8.37
N TRP A 16 -16.98 27.38 -7.08
CA TRP A 16 -17.38 28.51 -6.24
C TRP A 16 -16.29 28.96 -5.27
N GLU A 17 -16.20 30.27 -5.04
CA GLU A 17 -15.19 30.95 -4.20
C GLU A 17 -15.27 30.60 -2.70
N THR A 18 -16.36 29.95 -2.25
CA THR A 18 -16.61 29.62 -0.84
C THR A 18 -16.27 28.18 -0.47
N GLU A 19 -15.84 27.35 -1.41
CA GLU A 19 -15.54 25.94 -1.15
C GLU A 19 -14.14 25.80 -0.52
N LYS A 20 -14.12 25.65 0.81
CA LYS A 20 -12.89 25.42 1.58
C LYS A 20 -12.48 23.95 1.49
N PHE A 21 -11.43 23.65 0.72
CA PHE A 21 -10.82 22.33 0.70
C PHE A 21 -9.79 22.20 1.82
N ARG A 22 -10.07 21.39 2.85
CA ARG A 22 -9.10 21.05 3.91
C ARG A 22 -8.35 19.78 3.52
N LYS A 23 -7.08 19.91 3.10
CA LYS A 23 -6.17 18.79 2.86
C LYS A 23 -5.36 18.52 4.12
N THR A 24 -5.70 17.48 4.87
CA THR A 24 -4.87 17.04 6.00
C THR A 24 -3.81 16.07 5.49
N ILE A 25 -2.57 16.52 5.40
CA ILE A 25 -1.41 15.67 5.10
C ILE A 25 -0.88 15.15 6.44
N LYS A 26 -1.08 13.86 6.72
CA LYS A 26 -0.45 13.21 7.87
C LYS A 26 0.95 12.77 7.46
N LYS A 27 2.00 13.37 8.03
CA LYS A 27 3.38 12.89 7.88
C LYS A 27 3.47 11.52 8.57
N PHE A 28 3.98 10.52 7.87
CA PHE A 28 4.18 9.20 8.44
C PHE A 28 5.60 8.73 8.19
N ASP A 29 6.27 8.28 9.24
CA ASP A 29 7.65 7.81 9.21
C ASP A 29 7.70 6.32 8.86
N GLY A 30 7.79 6.04 7.56
CA GLY A 30 8.12 4.71 7.05
C GLY A 30 9.63 4.48 7.05
N HIS A 31 10.05 3.23 7.21
CA HIS A 31 11.44 2.85 7.04
C HIS A 31 11.61 1.92 5.85
N LEU A 32 12.62 2.20 5.03
CA LEU A 32 12.96 1.46 3.83
C LEU A 32 14.45 1.09 3.90
N TRP A 33 14.76 -0.19 3.71
CA TRP A 33 16.14 -0.67 3.64
C TRP A 33 16.42 -1.19 2.24
N MET A 34 17.47 -0.65 1.64
CA MET A 34 17.88 -0.91 0.26
C MET A 34 19.21 -1.67 0.22
N THR A 35 19.42 -2.46 -0.84
CA THR A 35 20.72 -3.07 -1.11
C THR A 35 20.99 -3.21 -2.61
N ASP A 36 22.21 -2.92 -3.03
CA ASP A 36 22.64 -3.10 -4.42
C ASP A 36 23.01 -4.56 -4.73
N GLN A 37 23.20 -5.39 -3.70
CA GLN A 37 23.65 -6.77 -3.81
C GLN A 37 22.49 -7.75 -3.62
N PHE A 38 21.34 -7.44 -4.22
CA PHE A 38 20.20 -8.37 -4.26
C PHE A 38 20.10 -9.04 -5.64
N PRO A 39 19.79 -10.34 -5.72
CA PRO A 39 19.71 -11.05 -7.00
C PRO A 39 18.49 -10.68 -7.86
N LEU A 40 17.52 -9.93 -7.32
CA LEU A 40 16.41 -9.37 -8.08
C LEU A 40 16.56 -7.86 -8.22
N THR A 41 16.09 -7.34 -9.35
CA THR A 41 16.00 -5.91 -9.58
C THR A 41 14.60 -5.38 -9.26
N VAL A 42 14.50 -4.07 -9.02
CA VAL A 42 13.20 -3.41 -8.81
C VAL A 42 12.31 -3.53 -10.05
N GLN A 43 12.88 -3.47 -11.26
CA GLN A 43 12.13 -3.60 -12.50
C GLN A 43 11.43 -4.97 -12.60
N GLN A 44 12.12 -6.06 -12.24
CA GLN A 44 11.52 -7.39 -12.21
C GLN A 44 10.38 -7.48 -11.18
N LEU A 45 10.52 -6.82 -10.03
CA LEU A 45 9.47 -6.77 -9.02
C LEU A 45 8.23 -6.01 -9.52
N ILE A 46 8.43 -4.88 -10.22
CA ILE A 46 7.34 -4.11 -10.83
C ILE A 46 6.56 -4.98 -11.83
N GLU A 47 7.24 -5.75 -12.68
CA GLU A 47 6.60 -6.66 -13.63
C GLU A 47 5.70 -7.69 -12.91
N LEU A 48 6.19 -8.30 -11.82
CA LEU A 48 5.41 -9.24 -11.03
C LEU A 48 4.18 -8.59 -10.40
N VAL A 49 4.33 -7.39 -9.84
CA VAL A 49 3.26 -6.62 -9.20
C VAL A 49 2.20 -6.19 -10.22
N SER A 50 2.63 -5.81 -11.44
CA SER A 50 1.74 -5.32 -12.50
C SER A 50 0.67 -6.34 -12.91
N ILE A 51 0.98 -7.64 -12.80
CA ILE A 51 0.05 -8.74 -13.09
C ILE A 51 -1.14 -8.73 -12.11
N TYR A 52 -0.91 -8.38 -10.85
CA TYR A 52 -1.92 -8.33 -9.79
C TYR A 52 -2.55 -6.94 -9.61
N SER A 53 -1.95 -5.90 -10.20
CA SER A 53 -2.46 -4.53 -10.21
C SER A 53 -3.96 -4.40 -10.56
N PRO A 54 -4.50 -5.08 -11.59
CA PRO A 54 -5.93 -5.00 -11.90
C PRO A 54 -6.83 -5.70 -10.87
N THR A 55 -6.29 -6.56 -10.01
CA THR A 55 -7.07 -7.38 -9.07
C THR A 55 -7.40 -6.62 -7.77
N SER A 56 -6.57 -5.67 -7.34
CA SER A 56 -6.82 -4.88 -6.13
C SER A 56 -6.17 -3.50 -6.18
N GLN A 57 -6.87 -2.49 -5.64
CA GLN A 57 -6.34 -1.14 -5.48
C GLN A 57 -5.06 -1.10 -4.62
N GLN A 58 -4.84 -2.09 -3.75
CA GLN A 58 -3.63 -2.20 -2.94
C GLN A 58 -2.40 -2.55 -3.81
N TRP A 59 -2.56 -3.48 -4.76
CA TRP A 59 -1.50 -3.84 -5.71
C TRP A 59 -1.15 -2.67 -6.63
N LYS A 60 -2.17 -1.93 -7.09
CA LYS A 60 -1.94 -0.71 -7.87
C LYS A 60 -1.14 0.35 -7.10
N LYS A 61 -1.47 0.60 -5.84
CA LYS A 61 -0.67 1.51 -4.99
C LYS A 61 0.76 1.03 -4.82
N LEU A 62 0.96 -0.27 -4.63
CA LEU A 62 2.30 -0.86 -4.52
C LEU A 62 3.11 -0.65 -5.81
N GLU A 63 2.49 -0.85 -6.98
CA GLU A 63 3.11 -0.55 -8.28
C GLU A 63 3.53 0.92 -8.38
N GLU A 64 2.62 1.83 -8.01
CA GLU A 64 2.91 3.27 -7.94
C GLU A 64 4.10 3.56 -7.00
N TYR A 65 4.15 2.95 -5.81
CA TYR A 65 5.25 3.12 -4.87
C TYR A 65 6.60 2.60 -5.38
N LEU A 66 6.60 1.48 -6.11
CA LEU A 66 7.83 0.94 -6.70
C LEU A 66 8.31 1.76 -7.91
N THR A 67 7.39 2.50 -8.54
CA THR A 67 7.67 3.39 -9.68
C THR A 67 8.06 4.81 -9.24
N LEU A 68 7.74 5.22 -8.01
CA LEU A 68 8.29 6.42 -7.41
C LEU A 68 9.83 6.32 -7.31
N ASP A 69 10.50 7.47 -7.16
CA ASP A 69 11.95 7.57 -7.01
C ASP A 69 12.41 6.88 -5.70
N LEU A 70 12.53 5.55 -5.75
CA LEU A 70 13.17 4.76 -4.72
C LEU A 70 14.67 5.09 -4.72
N PRO A 71 15.33 5.00 -3.56
CA PRO A 71 16.78 5.05 -3.51
C PRO A 71 17.38 3.93 -4.37
N GLU A 72 18.67 4.03 -4.72
CA GLU A 72 19.35 3.00 -5.49
C GLU A 72 19.32 1.63 -4.77
N GLY A 73 19.19 0.55 -5.56
CA GLY A 73 19.17 -0.84 -5.09
C GLY A 73 17.77 -1.47 -4.98
N PHE A 74 17.69 -2.62 -4.32
CA PHE A 74 16.46 -3.40 -4.11
C PHE A 74 15.93 -3.27 -2.67
N PRO A 75 14.61 -3.12 -2.47
CA PRO A 75 14.00 -3.00 -1.14
C PRO A 75 13.98 -4.35 -0.41
N VAL A 76 14.96 -4.62 0.44
CA VAL A 76 15.02 -5.87 1.23
C VAL A 76 14.13 -5.86 2.46
N LYS A 77 13.76 -4.67 2.94
CA LYS A 77 12.83 -4.52 4.06
C LYS A 77 12.03 -3.22 3.93
N VAL A 78 10.76 -3.32 4.29
CA VAL A 78 9.81 -2.21 4.27
C VAL A 78 9.01 -2.20 5.56
N GLN A 79 8.94 -1.05 6.22
CA GLN A 79 8.12 -0.84 7.42
C GLN A 79 7.13 0.30 7.16
N ILE A 80 5.84 -0.05 7.06
CA ILE A 80 4.75 0.85 6.66
C ILE A 80 3.61 0.70 7.68
N PRO A 81 2.94 1.79 8.09
CA PRO A 81 1.80 1.68 8.98
C PRO A 81 0.61 1.19 8.18
N VAL A 82 -0.15 0.28 8.76
CA VAL A 82 -1.40 -0.15 8.13
C VAL A 82 -2.59 0.53 8.78
N TRP A 83 -2.50 0.78 10.09
CA TRP A 83 -3.56 1.39 10.90
C TRP A 83 -3.01 2.13 12.13
N TYR A 84 -3.85 2.86 12.86
CA TYR A 84 -3.51 3.52 14.13
C TYR A 84 -2.81 2.55 15.10
N GLY A 85 -1.49 2.72 15.23
CA GLY A 85 -0.63 1.90 16.10
C GLY A 85 -0.18 0.55 15.51
N VAL A 86 -0.62 0.18 14.30
CA VAL A 86 -0.24 -1.08 13.65
C VAL A 86 0.70 -0.82 12.50
N THR A 87 1.88 -1.42 12.58
CA THR A 87 2.92 -1.33 11.55
C THR A 87 3.16 -2.68 10.91
N ALA A 88 3.07 -2.75 9.59
CA ALA A 88 3.51 -3.90 8.81
C ALA A 88 5.01 -3.83 8.58
N ASN A 89 5.67 -4.97 8.78
CA ASN A 89 7.06 -5.17 8.42
C ASN A 89 7.10 -6.29 7.37
N VAL A 90 7.66 -5.97 6.21
CA VAL A 90 7.86 -6.89 5.09
C VAL A 90 9.37 -7.04 4.86
N GLU A 91 9.89 -8.27 4.87
CA GLU A 91 11.32 -8.58 4.77
C GLU A 91 11.59 -9.70 3.76
N PHE A 92 12.58 -9.51 2.89
CA PHE A 92 13.09 -10.51 1.94
C PHE A 92 14.26 -11.27 2.56
N LYS A 93 13.99 -12.35 3.32
CA LYS A 93 15.03 -13.08 4.07
C LYS A 93 15.73 -14.16 3.26
N HIS A 94 14.96 -15.09 2.70
CA HIS A 94 15.49 -16.33 2.12
C HIS A 94 15.12 -16.42 0.65
N PHE A 95 15.75 -15.57 -0.16
CA PHE A 95 15.54 -15.63 -1.60
C PHE A 95 16.12 -16.93 -2.18
N LYS A 96 15.31 -17.65 -2.95
CA LYS A 96 15.73 -18.84 -3.69
C LYS A 96 15.23 -18.73 -5.12
N HIS A 97 16.16 -18.78 -6.07
CA HIS A 97 15.82 -18.90 -7.48
C HIS A 97 15.59 -20.39 -7.80
N GLN A 98 14.35 -20.83 -7.78
CA GLN A 98 13.97 -22.21 -8.08
C GLN A 98 12.63 -22.27 -8.80
N THR A 99 12.47 -23.26 -9.68
CA THR A 99 11.17 -23.59 -10.27
C THR A 99 10.30 -24.24 -9.20
N ALA A 100 9.16 -23.63 -8.89
CA ALA A 100 8.19 -24.19 -7.96
C ALA A 100 7.39 -25.34 -8.61
N PRO A 101 7.11 -26.44 -7.90
CA PRO A 101 6.22 -27.49 -8.37
C PRO A 101 4.83 -26.95 -8.73
N VAL A 102 4.25 -27.44 -9.83
CA VAL A 102 2.94 -27.01 -10.34
C VAL A 102 1.82 -27.27 -9.32
N GLU A 103 1.96 -28.33 -8.51
CA GLU A 103 1.01 -28.71 -7.47
C GLU A 103 0.79 -27.63 -6.41
N LEU A 104 1.78 -26.75 -6.15
CA LEU A 104 1.65 -25.64 -5.20
C LEU A 104 0.67 -24.56 -5.67
N PHE A 105 0.32 -24.56 -6.95
CA PHE A 105 -0.59 -23.60 -7.56
C PHE A 105 -2.00 -24.19 -7.81
N ALA A 106 -2.24 -25.43 -7.40
CA ALA A 106 -3.57 -26.03 -7.44
C ALA A 106 -4.43 -25.51 -6.28
N ILE A 107 -5.69 -25.18 -6.57
CA ILE A 107 -6.66 -24.81 -5.54
C ILE A 107 -7.10 -26.09 -4.81
N PRO A 108 -6.97 -26.18 -3.47
CA PRO A 108 -7.43 -27.34 -2.71
C PRO A 108 -8.92 -27.62 -2.88
N GLU A 109 -9.33 -28.90 -2.83
CA GLU A 109 -10.74 -29.31 -3.02
C GLU A 109 -11.68 -28.81 -1.90
N ASP A 110 -11.14 -28.53 -0.71
CA ASP A 110 -11.85 -27.99 0.45
C ASP A 110 -11.85 -26.45 0.50
N TYR A 111 -11.27 -25.78 -0.51
CA TYR A 111 -11.27 -24.32 -0.59
C TYR A 111 -12.68 -23.78 -0.80
N THR A 112 -13.17 -22.99 0.16
CA THR A 112 -14.45 -22.28 0.06
C THR A 112 -14.20 -20.79 -0.07
N VAL A 113 -14.81 -20.17 -1.09
CA VAL A 113 -14.78 -18.71 -1.24
C VAL A 113 -15.74 -18.13 -0.20
N THR A 114 -15.19 -17.68 0.93
CA THR A 114 -15.95 -16.85 1.87
C THR A 114 -16.20 -15.50 1.22
N HIS A 115 -17.46 -15.12 1.08
CA HIS A 115 -17.94 -13.86 0.49
C HIS A 115 -17.60 -12.63 1.37
N GLU A 116 -16.38 -12.52 1.86
CA GLU A 116 -15.91 -11.42 2.72
C GLU A 116 -14.42 -11.16 2.44
N ALA A 117 -14.08 -11.03 1.16
CA ALA A 117 -12.81 -10.39 0.82
C ALA A 117 -12.92 -8.95 1.30
N TYR A 118 -12.25 -8.63 2.41
CA TYR A 118 -12.09 -7.28 2.97
C TYR A 118 -11.85 -6.26 1.85
N THR A 119 -12.92 -5.66 1.35
CA THR A 119 -12.83 -4.53 0.46
C THR A 119 -12.50 -3.36 1.37
N GLY A 120 -11.47 -2.58 1.05
CA GLY A 120 -11.07 -1.41 1.87
C GLY A 120 -12.16 -0.34 2.04
N GLN A 121 -13.37 -0.57 1.54
CA GLN A 121 -14.57 0.23 1.78
C GLN A 121 -15.17 -0.03 3.17
N GLU A 122 -15.16 -1.28 3.65
CA GLU A 122 -15.75 -1.65 4.94
C GLU A 122 -15.02 -0.98 6.11
N THR A 123 -13.69 -0.86 6.05
CA THR A 123 -12.92 -0.18 7.10
C THR A 123 -13.33 1.29 7.24
N ARG A 124 -13.67 1.96 6.13
CA ARG A 124 -14.17 3.34 6.12
C ARG A 124 -15.58 3.43 6.72
N GLU A 125 -16.42 2.42 6.55
CA GLU A 125 -17.74 2.36 7.17
C GLU A 125 -17.68 2.02 8.66
N MET A 126 -16.82 1.08 9.06
CA MET A 126 -16.54 0.77 10.46
C MET A 126 -16.10 2.02 11.23
N PHE A 127 -15.21 2.83 10.66
CA PHE A 127 -14.79 4.10 11.27
C PHE A 127 -15.89 5.16 11.33
N LYS A 128 -16.75 5.25 10.30
CA LYS A 128 -17.89 6.18 10.32
C LYS A 128 -18.89 5.81 11.40
N SER A 129 -19.13 4.50 11.58
CA SER A 129 -20.03 3.96 12.59
C SER A 129 -19.47 4.15 14.00
N ALA A 130 -18.17 3.88 14.20
CA ALA A 130 -17.50 4.11 15.49
C ALA A 130 -17.58 5.59 15.94
N LYS A 131 -17.51 6.53 15.00
CA LYS A 131 -17.60 7.97 15.28
C LYS A 131 -19.04 8.48 15.50
N ASN A 132 -20.04 7.73 15.06
CA ASN A 132 -21.46 8.06 15.27
C ASN A 132 -22.01 7.53 16.60
N ASN A 133 -21.33 6.59 17.25
CA ASN A 133 -21.73 6.02 18.55
C ASN A 133 -21.21 6.81 19.77
N GLU A 134 -20.50 7.92 19.56
CA GLU A 134 -20.03 8.84 20.61
C GLU A 134 -20.93 10.08 20.79
N LYS A 135 -22.22 10.00 20.39
CA LYS A 135 -23.22 11.06 20.64
C LYS A 135 -24.44 10.54 21.39
#